data_AF-A0A9X0U5C1-F1
#
_entry.id   AF-A0A9X0U5C1-F1
#
_cell.length_a   1.000
_cell.length_b   1.000
_cell.length_c   1.000
_cell.angle_alpha   90.00
_cell.angle_beta   90.00
_cell.angle_gamma   90.00
#
_symmetry.space_group_name_H-M   'P 1'
#
loop_
_entity.id
_entity.type
_entity.pdbx_description
1 polymer ?
#
loop_
_entity_poly.entity_id
_entity_poly.type
_entity_poly.pdbx_seq_one_letter_code
_entity_poly.pdbx_strand_id
1 'polypeptide(L)'
;MVDRDSKADGKFFYSVKTTGVYCRPSCGARLARPENVQYHLSCEDAEKAGFRACKRCKPDRIGLAAENSLKIAKVCRLIERSEQVLTLKHLAKQAEMSPFHFHRTFKSITGLTPTAYAKAHRNQRVRASLERSTTVTDAIYDAGFNSSGRFYETTNRVLGMTPTKFREGGSDTDIFFAIGKASLGSILVAQSNKGVCSILMGEDPEALRRPTQPIFQRRNRRSSTVQAKTD
;
A
#
# COMPACT_ATOMS: atom_id res chain seq x y z
N MET A 1 -28.92 11.34 2.17
CA MET A 1 -29.07 12.82 2.06
C MET A 1 -29.19 13.44 3.45
N VAL A 2 -30.14 13.02 4.30
CA VAL A 2 -30.31 13.56 5.66
C VAL A 2 -29.04 13.39 6.52
N ASP A 3 -28.46 12.18 6.52
CA ASP A 3 -27.25 11.88 7.31
C ASP A 3 -25.93 12.25 6.62
N ARG A 4 -25.99 12.79 5.40
CA ARG A 4 -24.82 13.12 4.57
C ARG A 4 -23.80 11.97 4.42
N ASP A 5 -24.29 10.73 4.36
CA ASP A 5 -23.45 9.54 4.20
C ASP A 5 -22.65 9.56 2.87
N SER A 6 -21.32 9.59 2.97
CA SER A 6 -20.41 9.56 1.83
C SER A 6 -20.36 8.21 1.13
N LYS A 7 -20.79 7.12 1.77
CA LYS A 7 -20.91 5.79 1.15
C LYS A 7 -22.04 5.72 0.13
N ALA A 8 -22.96 6.68 0.16
CA ALA A 8 -24.03 6.81 -0.82
C ALA A 8 -23.62 7.61 -2.06
N ASP A 9 -22.48 8.33 -2.01
CA ASP A 9 -22.00 9.09 -3.16
C ASP A 9 -21.71 8.16 -4.35
N GLY A 10 -22.21 8.53 -5.53
CA GLY A 10 -22.08 7.75 -6.75
C GLY A 10 -23.08 6.60 -6.90
N LYS A 11 -23.85 6.26 -5.84
CA LYS A 11 -24.99 5.32 -5.96
C LYS A 11 -26.24 6.01 -6.48
N PHE A 12 -26.46 7.26 -6.09
CA PHE A 12 -27.52 8.11 -6.59
C PHE A 12 -27.15 9.58 -6.42
N PHE A 13 -27.90 10.45 -7.09
CA PHE A 13 -27.82 11.90 -6.99
C PHE A 13 -29.20 12.45 -6.66
N TYR A 14 -29.25 13.66 -6.09
CA TYR A 14 -30.53 14.33 -5.84
C TYR A 14 -30.52 15.74 -6.40
N SER A 15 -31.64 16.19 -6.93
CA SER A 15 -31.84 17.53 -7.45
C SER A 15 -32.87 18.30 -6.63
N VAL A 16 -32.79 19.63 -6.69
CA VAL A 16 -33.69 20.54 -5.97
C VAL A 16 -34.36 21.47 -6.96
N LYS A 17 -35.67 21.27 -7.19
CA LYS A 17 -36.51 22.01 -8.16
C LYS A 17 -36.35 23.53 -8.04
N THR A 18 -36.43 24.07 -6.83
CA THR A 18 -36.36 25.52 -6.59
C THR A 18 -35.02 26.16 -6.93
N THR A 19 -33.94 25.38 -6.99
CA THR A 19 -32.59 25.90 -7.30
C THR A 19 -32.08 25.50 -8.68
N GLY A 20 -32.72 24.51 -9.32
CA GLY A 20 -32.22 23.92 -10.56
C GLY A 20 -30.88 23.20 -10.39
N VAL A 21 -30.52 22.73 -9.19
CA VAL A 21 -29.21 22.13 -8.89
C VAL A 21 -29.34 20.68 -8.47
N TYR A 22 -28.45 19.82 -8.98
CA TYR A 22 -28.27 18.46 -8.46
C TYR A 22 -26.95 18.28 -7.71
N CYS A 23 -26.96 17.36 -6.74
CA CYS A 23 -25.96 17.18 -5.69
C CYS A 23 -25.71 15.70 -5.39
N ARG A 24 -24.58 15.44 -4.74
CA ARG A 24 -24.27 14.17 -4.07
C ARG A 24 -24.98 14.06 -2.72
N PRO A 25 -25.33 12.85 -2.23
CA PRO A 25 -25.92 12.63 -0.92
C PRO A 25 -25.13 13.23 0.26
N SER A 26 -23.81 13.30 0.17
CA SER A 26 -22.92 13.88 1.19
C SER A 26 -22.81 15.42 1.16
N CYS A 27 -23.53 16.10 0.25
CA CYS A 27 -23.38 17.54 0.05
C CYS A 27 -23.70 18.34 1.32
N GLY A 28 -22.75 19.19 1.73
CA GLY A 28 -22.91 20.11 2.87
C GLY A 28 -23.85 21.30 2.63
N ALA A 29 -24.58 21.32 1.51
CA ALA A 29 -25.61 22.32 1.25
C ALA A 29 -26.77 22.19 2.25
N ARG A 30 -27.55 23.27 2.39
CA ARG A 30 -28.78 23.24 3.19
C ARG A 30 -29.77 22.27 2.54
N LEU A 31 -30.39 21.42 3.35
CA LEU A 31 -31.41 20.48 2.88
C LEU A 31 -32.63 21.27 2.39
N ALA A 32 -33.10 20.92 1.20
CA ALA A 32 -34.35 21.43 0.66
C ALA A 32 -35.54 20.70 1.29
N ARG A 33 -36.75 21.27 1.13
CA ARG A 33 -37.98 20.57 1.52
C ARG A 33 -38.17 19.31 0.66
N PRO A 34 -38.64 18.19 1.22
CA PRO A 34 -38.78 16.92 0.48
C PRO A 34 -39.58 17.04 -0.82
N GLU A 35 -40.63 17.87 -0.83
CA GLU A 35 -41.48 18.16 -2.00
C GLU A 35 -40.71 18.74 -3.21
N ASN A 36 -39.55 19.36 -2.97
CA ASN A 36 -38.70 19.96 -4.00
C ASN A 36 -37.55 19.07 -4.42
N VAL A 37 -37.41 17.86 -3.84
CA VAL A 37 -36.30 16.95 -4.12
C VAL A 37 -36.71 15.89 -5.16
N GLN A 38 -35.83 15.63 -6.11
CA GLN A 38 -35.93 14.46 -7.01
C GLN A 38 -34.63 13.65 -6.93
N TYR A 39 -34.70 12.37 -7.26
CA TYR A 39 -33.55 11.45 -7.24
C TYR A 39 -33.22 10.97 -8.65
N HIS A 40 -31.93 10.80 -8.91
CA HIS A 40 -31.38 10.43 -10.20
C HIS A 40 -30.35 9.30 -10.03
N LEU A 41 -30.30 8.38 -10.99
CA LEU A 41 -29.34 7.27 -10.95
C LEU A 41 -27.93 7.69 -11.40
N SER A 42 -27.83 8.73 -12.23
CA SER A 42 -26.56 9.26 -12.72
C SER A 42 -26.58 10.79 -12.81
N CYS A 43 -25.40 11.40 -12.97
CA CYS A 43 -25.29 12.82 -13.29
C CYS A 43 -25.99 13.16 -14.61
N GLU A 44 -25.84 12.29 -15.61
CA GLU A 44 -26.44 12.48 -16.94
C GLU A 44 -27.98 12.49 -16.89
N ASP A 45 -28.58 11.64 -16.05
CA ASP A 45 -30.02 11.62 -15.82
C ASP A 45 -30.51 12.95 -15.21
N ALA A 46 -29.78 13.49 -14.24
CA ALA A 46 -30.09 14.79 -13.65
C ALA A 46 -29.93 15.96 -14.66
N GLU A 47 -28.91 15.91 -15.51
CA GLU A 47 -28.68 16.92 -16.55
C GLU A 47 -29.75 16.88 -17.64
N LYS A 48 -30.18 15.68 -18.07
CA LYS A 48 -31.31 15.51 -19.00
C LYS A 48 -32.63 16.02 -18.43
N ALA A 49 -32.80 15.94 -17.11
CA ALA A 49 -33.94 16.53 -16.40
C ALA A 49 -33.82 18.06 -16.21
N GLY A 50 -32.78 18.71 -16.74
CA GLY A 50 -32.61 20.16 -16.76
C GLY A 50 -31.90 20.75 -15.55
N PHE A 51 -31.28 19.92 -14.70
CA PHE A 51 -30.56 20.38 -13.52
C PHE A 51 -29.07 20.59 -13.80
N ARG A 52 -28.49 21.67 -13.26
CA ARG A 52 -27.05 21.91 -13.33
C ARG A 52 -26.31 21.29 -12.14
N ALA A 53 -25.04 20.92 -12.36
CA ALA A 53 -24.18 20.40 -11.30
C ALA A 53 -23.97 21.42 -10.16
N CYS A 54 -23.98 20.92 -8.93
CA CYS A 54 -23.67 21.73 -7.76
C CYS A 54 -22.18 22.13 -7.76
N LYS A 55 -21.91 23.44 -7.77
CA LYS A 55 -20.54 23.98 -7.71
C LYS A 55 -19.79 23.66 -6.41
N ARG A 56 -20.52 23.28 -5.35
CA ARG A 56 -19.95 22.94 -4.03
C ARG A 56 -19.50 21.49 -3.94
N CYS A 57 -20.40 20.53 -4.22
CA CYS A 57 -20.06 19.10 -4.14
C CYS A 57 -19.55 18.51 -5.47
N LYS A 58 -19.65 19.25 -6.58
CA LYS A 58 -19.16 18.90 -7.92
C LYS A 58 -19.49 17.43 -8.26
N PRO A 59 -20.79 17.08 -8.32
CA PRO A 59 -21.24 15.70 -8.50
C PRO A 59 -20.72 15.08 -9.82
N ASP A 60 -20.50 15.91 -10.82
CA ASP A 60 -19.91 15.64 -12.14
C ASP A 60 -18.44 15.20 -12.12
N ARG A 61 -17.71 15.43 -11.01
CA ARG A 61 -16.30 15.04 -10.88
C ARG A 61 -16.16 13.71 -10.16
N ILE A 62 -14.98 13.09 -10.23
CA ILE A 62 -14.65 11.99 -9.31
C ILE A 62 -14.66 12.51 -7.85
N GLY A 63 -15.15 11.70 -6.92
CA GLY A 63 -15.20 12.10 -5.50
C GLY A 63 -13.80 12.32 -4.93
N LEU A 64 -13.68 13.20 -3.92
CA LEU A 64 -12.39 13.55 -3.31
C LEU A 64 -11.59 12.32 -2.83
N ALA A 65 -12.28 11.30 -2.30
CA ALA A 65 -11.64 10.05 -1.88
C ALA A 65 -11.01 9.28 -3.06
N ALA A 66 -11.71 9.21 -4.20
CA ALA A 66 -11.21 8.58 -5.41
C ALA A 66 -10.06 9.39 -6.02
N GLU A 67 -10.18 10.71 -6.06
CA GLU A 67 -9.12 11.61 -6.52
C GLU A 67 -7.85 11.46 -5.67
N ASN A 68 -7.99 11.44 -4.34
CA ASN A 68 -6.88 11.19 -3.43
C ASN A 68 -6.25 9.82 -3.67
N SER A 69 -7.05 8.79 -3.90
CA SER A 69 -6.54 7.43 -4.19
C SER A 69 -5.70 7.40 -5.48
N LEU A 70 -6.16 8.07 -6.54
CA LEU A 70 -5.40 8.20 -7.79
C LEU A 70 -4.09 8.99 -7.59
N LYS A 71 -4.14 10.09 -6.84
CA LYS A 71 -2.96 10.90 -6.50
C LYS A 71 -1.94 10.08 -5.69
N ILE A 72 -2.38 9.36 -4.66
CA ILE A 72 -1.49 8.48 -3.88
C ILE A 72 -0.93 7.35 -4.74
N ALA A 73 -1.73 6.69 -5.58
CA ALA A 73 -1.25 5.65 -6.47
C ALA A 73 -0.18 6.16 -7.47
N LYS A 74 -0.34 7.38 -7.99
CA LYS A 74 0.67 8.05 -8.83
C LYS A 74 1.98 8.25 -8.05
N VAL A 75 1.90 8.67 -6.79
CA VAL A 75 3.07 8.87 -5.94
C VAL A 75 3.74 7.54 -5.56
N CYS A 76 2.99 6.47 -5.29
CA CYS A 76 3.56 5.14 -5.08
C CYS A 76 4.39 4.69 -6.29
N ARG A 77 3.84 4.82 -7.50
CA ARG A 77 4.58 4.53 -8.74
C ARG A 77 5.83 5.39 -8.92
N LEU A 78 5.79 6.64 -8.49
CA LEU A 78 6.97 7.51 -8.51
C LEU A 78 8.05 7.01 -7.54
N ILE A 79 7.67 6.62 -6.32
CA ILE A 79 8.59 6.03 -5.34
C ILE A 79 9.19 4.73 -5.89
N GLU A 80 8.38 3.89 -6.53
CA GLU A 80 8.82 2.60 -7.06
C GLU A 80 9.86 2.74 -8.17
N ARG A 81 9.67 3.73 -9.05
CA ARG A 81 10.57 4.01 -10.17
C ARG A 81 11.82 4.79 -9.79
N SER A 82 11.78 5.54 -8.69
CA SER A 82 12.91 6.36 -8.27
C SER A 82 14.03 5.52 -7.64
N GLU A 83 15.26 5.76 -8.06
CA GLU A 83 16.45 5.17 -7.43
C GLU A 83 16.80 5.90 -6.12
N GLN A 84 16.58 7.22 -6.10
CA GLN A 84 16.91 8.08 -4.97
C GLN A 84 15.76 8.21 -3.95
N VAL A 85 16.10 8.60 -2.72
CA VAL A 85 15.08 8.93 -1.72
C VAL A 85 14.46 10.27 -2.06
N LEU A 86 13.18 10.27 -2.43
CA LEU A 86 12.42 11.50 -2.61
C LEU A 86 12.01 12.07 -1.26
N THR A 87 12.14 13.39 -1.09
CA THR A 87 11.75 14.06 0.15
C THR A 87 10.22 14.10 0.28
N LEU A 88 9.73 14.16 1.52
CA LEU A 88 8.29 14.31 1.80
C LEU A 88 7.70 15.52 1.08
N LYS A 89 8.44 16.64 1.04
CA LYS A 89 8.03 17.87 0.36
C LYS A 89 7.87 17.66 -1.15
N HIS A 90 8.77 16.92 -1.78
CA HIS A 90 8.68 16.60 -3.20
C HIS A 90 7.46 15.71 -3.48
N LEU A 91 7.28 14.64 -2.70
CA LEU A 91 6.14 13.71 -2.85
C LEU A 91 4.79 14.42 -2.64
N ALA A 92 4.69 15.30 -1.64
CA ALA A 92 3.49 16.09 -1.39
C ALA A 92 3.18 17.04 -2.55
N LYS A 93 4.20 17.66 -3.15
CA LYS A 93 4.03 18.49 -4.35
C LYS A 93 3.48 17.70 -5.53
N GLN A 94 3.94 16.46 -5.73
CA GLN A 94 3.45 15.58 -6.80
C GLN A 94 2.00 15.13 -6.59
N ALA A 95 1.54 15.08 -5.34
CA ALA A 95 0.16 14.82 -4.99
C ALA A 95 -0.73 16.09 -5.01
N GLU A 96 -0.15 17.27 -5.24
CA GLU A 96 -0.83 18.57 -5.12
C GLU A 96 -1.45 18.79 -3.73
N MET A 97 -0.70 18.40 -2.68
CA MET A 97 -1.14 18.45 -1.29
C MET A 97 -0.12 19.17 -0.41
N SER A 98 -0.58 19.72 0.72
CA SER A 98 0.33 20.13 1.78
C SER A 98 1.04 18.90 2.38
N PRO A 99 2.27 19.03 2.91
CA PRO A 99 3.02 17.89 3.46
C PRO A 99 2.25 17.13 4.56
N PHE A 100 1.54 17.86 5.41
CA PHE A 100 0.76 17.28 6.50
C PHE A 100 -0.46 16.50 5.99
N HIS A 101 -1.21 17.07 5.04
CA HIS A 101 -2.36 16.39 4.45
C HIS A 101 -1.91 15.16 3.67
N PHE A 102 -0.86 15.29 2.86
CA PHE A 102 -0.26 14.17 2.13
C PHE A 102 0.12 13.02 3.05
N HIS A 103 0.84 13.30 4.15
CA HIS A 103 1.28 12.25 5.07
C HIS A 103 0.09 11.47 5.67
N ARG A 104 -0.96 12.17 6.12
CA ARG A 104 -2.16 11.53 6.68
C ARG A 104 -2.93 10.74 5.62
N THR A 105 -3.16 11.33 4.44
CA THR A 105 -3.89 10.69 3.34
C THR A 105 -3.16 9.46 2.82
N PHE A 106 -1.84 9.55 2.64
CA PHE A 106 -1.00 8.41 2.22
C PHE A 106 -1.10 7.26 3.22
N LYS A 107 -0.97 7.54 4.54
CA LYS A 107 -1.09 6.51 5.58
C LYS A 107 -2.47 5.89 5.65
N SER A 108 -3.52 6.71 5.52
CA SER A 108 -4.91 6.23 5.52
C SER A 108 -5.18 5.27 4.35
N ILE A 109 -4.63 5.56 3.17
CA ILE A 109 -4.87 4.78 1.95
C ILE A 109 -3.96 3.55 1.84
N THR A 110 -2.67 3.67 2.19
CA THR A 110 -1.68 2.59 2.00
C THR A 110 -1.41 1.77 3.26
N GLY A 111 -1.86 2.23 4.43
CA GLY A 111 -1.50 1.67 5.74
C GLY A 111 -0.09 2.05 6.22
N LEU A 112 0.76 2.61 5.36
CA LEU A 112 2.16 2.93 5.65
C LEU A 112 2.43 4.43 5.57
N THR A 113 3.45 4.92 6.27
CA THR A 113 3.95 6.28 6.02
C THR A 113 4.71 6.32 4.68
N PRO A 114 4.81 7.47 3.99
CA PRO A 114 5.58 7.57 2.76
C PRO A 114 7.02 7.07 2.89
N THR A 115 7.68 7.39 4.01
CA THR A 115 9.05 6.94 4.31
C THR A 115 9.11 5.42 4.52
N ALA A 116 8.14 4.84 5.24
CA ALA A 116 8.09 3.39 5.45
C ALA A 116 7.84 2.64 4.14
N TYR A 117 6.95 3.16 3.28
CA TYR A 117 6.67 2.61 1.96
C TYR A 117 7.93 2.63 1.07
N ALA A 118 8.60 3.77 0.97
CA ALA A 118 9.84 3.89 0.19
C ALA A 118 10.94 2.96 0.70
N LYS A 119 11.07 2.82 2.03
CA LYS A 119 12.03 1.89 2.64
C LYS A 119 11.69 0.44 2.31
N ALA A 120 10.43 0.04 2.42
CA ALA A 120 9.98 -1.31 2.10
C ALA A 120 10.24 -1.66 0.63
N HIS A 121 9.91 -0.74 -0.29
CA HIS A 121 10.16 -0.94 -1.72
C HIS A 121 11.65 -1.04 -2.05
N ARG A 122 12.50 -0.19 -1.46
CA ARG A 122 13.96 -0.28 -1.64
C ARG A 122 14.50 -1.62 -1.14
N ASN A 123 14.04 -2.10 0.01
CA ASN A 123 14.42 -3.40 0.54
C ASN A 123 14.03 -4.55 -0.40
N GLN A 124 12.85 -4.46 -1.03
CA GLN A 124 12.41 -5.43 -2.03
C GLN A 124 13.29 -5.39 -3.28
N ARG A 125 13.67 -4.19 -3.77
CA ARG A 125 14.62 -4.05 -4.88
C ARG A 125 15.97 -4.69 -4.55
N VAL A 126 16.51 -4.48 -3.35
CA VAL A 126 17.78 -5.11 -2.92
C VAL A 126 17.69 -6.63 -3.00
N ARG A 127 16.61 -7.24 -2.48
CA ARG A 127 16.41 -8.69 -2.56
C ARG A 127 16.36 -9.18 -4.01
N ALA A 128 15.55 -8.52 -4.85
CA ALA A 128 15.39 -8.87 -6.26
C ALA A 128 16.66 -8.64 -7.10
N SER A 129 17.51 -7.69 -6.74
CA SER A 129 18.82 -7.49 -7.38
C SER A 129 19.81 -8.57 -6.93
N LEU A 130 19.87 -8.90 -5.64
CA LEU A 130 20.75 -9.97 -5.13
C LEU A 130 20.49 -11.34 -5.77
N GLU A 131 19.22 -11.64 -6.07
CA GLU A 131 18.83 -12.88 -6.78
C GLU A 131 19.32 -12.92 -8.24
N ARG A 132 19.54 -11.77 -8.88
CA ARG A 132 19.87 -11.68 -10.32
C ARG A 132 21.33 -11.32 -10.60
N SER A 133 21.98 -10.57 -9.73
CA SER A 133 23.34 -10.06 -9.98
C SER A 133 24.43 -11.11 -9.74
N THR A 134 25.50 -11.03 -10.53
CA THR A 134 26.69 -11.87 -10.46
C THR A 134 27.47 -11.70 -9.17
N THR A 135 27.58 -10.45 -8.69
CA THR A 135 28.26 -10.13 -7.44
C THR A 135 27.36 -9.35 -6.49
N VAL A 136 27.69 -9.37 -5.19
CA VAL A 136 27.02 -8.54 -4.18
C VAL A 136 27.23 -7.06 -4.50
N THR A 137 28.40 -6.68 -5.02
CA THR A 137 28.73 -5.30 -5.40
C THR A 137 27.83 -4.79 -6.51
N ASP A 138 27.59 -5.57 -7.56
CA ASP A 138 26.69 -5.19 -8.66
C ASP A 138 25.26 -4.97 -8.13
N ALA A 139 24.79 -5.87 -7.25
CA ALA A 139 23.48 -5.73 -6.62
C ALA A 139 23.35 -4.45 -5.77
N ILE A 140 24.44 -3.94 -5.18
CA ILE A 140 24.46 -2.67 -4.42
C ILE A 140 24.18 -1.50 -5.35
N TYR A 141 24.88 -1.45 -6.48
CA TYR A 141 24.73 -0.39 -7.46
C TYR A 141 23.36 -0.44 -8.16
N ASP A 142 22.91 -1.62 -8.57
CA ASP A 142 21.58 -1.82 -9.19
C ASP A 142 20.42 -1.43 -8.26
N ALA A 143 20.61 -1.60 -6.95
CA ALA A 143 19.62 -1.23 -5.94
C ALA A 143 19.64 0.27 -5.56
N GLY A 144 20.53 1.07 -6.16
CA GLY A 144 20.61 2.53 -5.97
C GLY A 144 21.32 2.95 -4.69
N PHE A 145 22.28 2.17 -4.20
CA PHE A 145 23.11 2.56 -3.05
C PHE A 145 24.41 3.23 -3.52
N ASN A 146 24.65 4.45 -3.03
CA ASN A 146 25.86 5.22 -3.33
C ASN A 146 27.08 4.82 -2.48
N SER A 147 26.93 3.92 -1.50
CA SER A 147 28.05 3.41 -0.71
C SER A 147 27.82 1.99 -0.17
N SER A 148 28.88 1.19 -0.20
CA SER A 148 28.90 -0.19 0.33
C SER A 148 28.71 -0.24 1.85
N GLY A 149 29.26 0.71 2.61
CA GLY A 149 29.15 0.75 4.07
C GLY A 149 27.71 0.86 4.58
N ARG A 150 26.94 1.84 4.07
CA ARG A 150 25.52 2.00 4.44
C ARG A 150 24.66 0.85 3.93
N PHE A 151 25.06 0.23 2.82
CA PHE A 151 24.43 -0.98 2.34
C PHE A 151 24.62 -2.12 3.34
N TYR A 152 25.83 -2.52 3.72
CA TYR A 152 26.00 -3.67 4.61
C TYR A 152 25.32 -3.51 5.98
N GLU A 153 25.35 -2.31 6.56
CA GLU A 153 24.66 -2.03 7.83
C GLU A 153 23.13 -2.18 7.70
N THR A 154 22.55 -1.60 6.65
CA THR A 154 21.10 -1.63 6.43
C THR A 154 20.63 -3.01 5.97
N THR A 155 21.37 -3.62 5.05
CA THR A 155 21.00 -4.83 4.34
C THR A 155 21.06 -6.07 5.24
N ASN A 156 22.01 -6.16 6.17
CA ASN A 156 22.04 -7.27 7.13
C ASN A 156 20.75 -7.35 7.96
N ARG A 157 20.26 -6.20 8.44
CA ARG A 157 19.02 -6.12 9.22
C ARG A 157 17.79 -6.35 8.35
N VAL A 158 17.83 -5.94 7.09
CA VAL A 158 16.72 -6.09 6.14
C VAL A 158 16.60 -7.53 5.65
N LEU A 159 17.70 -8.19 5.31
CA LEU A 159 17.71 -9.56 4.82
C LEU A 159 17.59 -10.57 5.98
N GLY A 160 17.85 -10.14 7.21
CA GLY A 160 18.00 -11.05 8.34
C GLY A 160 19.15 -12.03 8.11
N MET A 161 20.18 -11.68 7.34
CA MET A 161 21.43 -12.44 7.11
C MET A 161 22.39 -11.60 6.26
N THR A 162 23.60 -12.09 5.97
CA THR A 162 24.52 -11.37 5.06
C THR A 162 24.03 -11.49 3.61
N PRO A 163 24.35 -10.51 2.72
CA PRO A 163 23.99 -10.59 1.31
C PRO A 163 24.49 -11.86 0.62
N THR A 164 25.71 -12.32 0.93
CA THR A 164 26.26 -13.58 0.41
C THR A 164 25.43 -14.78 0.83
N LYS A 165 25.12 -14.91 2.14
CA LYS A 165 24.29 -16.00 2.66
C LYS A 165 22.87 -15.96 2.09
N PHE A 166 22.30 -14.77 1.90
CA PHE A 166 21.01 -14.61 1.23
C PHE A 166 21.02 -15.15 -0.19
N ARG A 167 22.07 -14.85 -0.98
CA ARG A 167 22.23 -15.36 -2.35
C ARG A 167 22.41 -16.87 -2.41
N GLU A 168 23.12 -17.44 -1.45
CA GLU A 168 23.33 -18.89 -1.36
C GLU A 168 22.11 -19.64 -0.80
N GLY A 169 20.97 -18.96 -0.63
CA GLY A 169 19.73 -19.55 -0.15
C GLY A 169 19.75 -19.85 1.36
N GLY A 170 20.49 -19.06 2.13
CA GLY A 170 20.63 -19.23 3.58
C GLY A 170 21.57 -20.36 3.98
N SER A 171 22.48 -20.78 3.11
CA SER A 171 23.51 -21.77 3.41
C SER A 171 24.21 -21.46 4.75
N ASP A 172 24.45 -22.50 5.54
CA ASP A 172 25.17 -22.41 6.82
C ASP A 172 24.59 -21.33 7.76
N THR A 173 23.25 -21.15 7.72
CA THR A 173 22.51 -20.24 8.58
C THR A 173 21.37 -20.99 9.23
N ASP A 174 21.35 -21.04 10.56
CA ASP A 174 20.19 -21.57 11.27
C ASP A 174 19.00 -20.63 11.06
N ILE A 175 17.98 -21.14 10.38
CA ILE A 175 16.70 -20.46 10.16
C ILE A 175 15.63 -21.16 10.98
N PHE A 176 15.10 -20.43 11.96
CA PHE A 176 13.93 -20.81 12.72
C PHE A 176 12.70 -20.25 12.01
N PHE A 177 11.61 -21.02 11.95
CA PHE A 177 10.35 -20.53 11.42
C PHE A 177 9.18 -21.01 12.25
N ALA A 178 8.12 -20.22 12.26
CA ALA A 178 6.83 -20.55 12.86
C ALA A 178 5.71 -20.24 11.86
N ILE A 179 4.62 -21.00 11.96
CA ILE A 179 3.41 -20.78 11.16
C ILE A 179 2.26 -20.52 12.12
N GLY A 180 1.58 -19.39 11.95
CA GLY A 180 0.39 -19.00 12.71
C GLY A 180 -0.82 -18.78 11.80
N LYS A 181 -2.02 -18.84 12.37
CA LYS A 181 -3.24 -18.41 11.69
C LYS A 181 -3.47 -16.91 11.89
N ALA A 182 -3.92 -16.23 10.85
CA ALA A 182 -4.32 -14.83 10.87
C ALA A 182 -5.63 -14.61 10.08
N SER A 183 -6.18 -13.40 10.15
CA SER A 183 -7.42 -13.02 9.44
C SER A 183 -7.30 -13.10 7.91
N LEU A 184 -6.08 -13.10 7.37
CA LEU A 184 -5.78 -13.20 5.94
C LEU A 184 -5.28 -14.60 5.53
N GLY A 185 -5.47 -15.61 6.37
CA GLY A 185 -4.98 -16.98 6.16
C GLY A 185 -3.79 -17.31 7.05
N SER A 186 -2.97 -18.27 6.64
CA SER A 186 -1.78 -18.70 7.37
C SER A 186 -0.63 -17.75 7.13
N ILE A 187 0.18 -17.49 8.16
CA ILE A 187 1.38 -16.66 8.10
C ILE A 187 2.58 -17.50 8.53
N LEU A 188 3.62 -17.54 7.70
CA LEU A 188 4.92 -18.07 8.06
C LEU A 188 5.87 -16.91 8.36
N VAL A 189 6.51 -16.94 9.52
CA VAL A 189 7.60 -16.02 9.87
C VAL A 189 8.87 -16.83 10.02
N ALA A 190 9.93 -16.42 9.32
CA ALA A 190 11.24 -17.03 9.39
C ALA A 190 12.29 -16.03 9.86
N GLN A 191 13.18 -16.50 10.73
CA GLN A 191 14.17 -15.72 11.44
C GLN A 191 15.50 -16.45 11.49
N SER A 192 16.59 -15.72 11.26
CA SER A 192 17.93 -16.16 11.63
C SER A 192 18.42 -15.46 12.90
N ASN A 193 19.65 -15.76 13.32
CA ASN A 193 20.34 -15.02 14.37
C ASN A 193 20.51 -13.51 14.09
N LYS A 194 20.39 -13.06 12.84
CA LYS A 194 20.44 -11.63 12.46
C LYS A 194 19.07 -10.96 12.37
N GLY A 195 17.97 -11.71 12.47
CA GLY A 195 16.60 -11.19 12.46
C GLY A 195 15.67 -11.89 11.46
N VAL A 196 14.48 -11.32 11.28
CA VAL A 196 13.45 -11.85 10.36
C VAL A 196 13.95 -11.78 8.92
N CYS A 197 14.04 -12.95 8.27
CA CYS A 197 14.50 -13.08 6.90
C CYS A 197 13.34 -13.27 5.90
N SER A 198 12.18 -13.80 6.34
CA SER A 198 10.99 -13.93 5.49
C SER A 198 9.69 -13.85 6.28
N ILE A 199 8.67 -13.25 5.68
CA ILE A 199 7.28 -13.29 6.15
C ILE A 199 6.41 -13.63 4.95
N LEU A 200 5.68 -14.75 5.02
CA LEU A 200 4.83 -15.25 3.96
C LEU A 200 3.41 -15.37 4.45
N MET A 201 2.45 -15.16 3.55
CA MET A 201 1.04 -15.35 3.81
C MET A 201 0.43 -16.19 2.70
N GLY A 202 -0.48 -17.09 3.07
CA GLY A 202 -1.16 -17.97 2.14
C GLY A 202 -2.24 -18.78 2.83
N GLU A 203 -3.18 -19.32 2.08
CA GLU A 203 -4.29 -20.08 2.66
C GLU A 203 -3.82 -21.44 3.21
N ASP A 204 -2.93 -22.11 2.49
CA ASP A 204 -2.39 -23.43 2.85
C ASP A 204 -1.07 -23.31 3.65
N PRO A 205 -1.06 -23.70 4.95
CA PRO A 205 0.15 -23.75 5.76
C PRO A 205 1.27 -24.61 5.15
N GLU A 206 0.93 -25.71 4.47
CA GLU A 206 1.92 -26.63 3.92
C GLU A 206 2.55 -26.08 2.64
N ALA A 207 1.80 -25.33 1.83
CA ALA A 207 2.36 -24.57 0.72
C ALA A 207 3.41 -23.55 1.18
N LEU A 208 3.20 -22.90 2.34
CA LEU A 208 4.16 -21.96 2.92
C LEU A 208 5.48 -22.65 3.35
N ARG A 209 5.43 -23.96 3.67
CA ARG A 209 6.62 -24.76 4.03
C ARG A 209 7.43 -25.22 2.83
N ARG A 210 6.87 -25.16 1.61
CA ARG A 210 7.56 -25.64 0.42
C ARG A 210 8.72 -24.71 0.05
N PRO A 211 9.82 -25.26 -0.51
CA PRO A 211 10.98 -24.49 -0.95
C PRO A 211 10.73 -23.72 -2.27
N THR A 212 9.56 -23.10 -2.42
CA THR A 212 9.26 -22.23 -3.58
C THR A 212 9.94 -20.87 -3.48
N GLN A 213 10.50 -20.52 -2.32
CA GLN A 213 11.26 -19.28 -2.13
C GLN A 213 12.78 -19.50 -2.11
N PRO A 214 13.58 -18.61 -2.73
CA PRO A 214 15.04 -18.71 -2.83
C PRO A 214 15.75 -18.97 -1.50
N ILE A 215 15.25 -18.38 -0.41
CA ILE A 215 15.82 -18.45 0.96
C ILE A 215 15.64 -19.84 1.60
N PHE A 216 14.79 -20.70 1.04
CA PHE A 216 14.49 -22.04 1.56
C PHE A 216 14.96 -23.17 0.64
N GLN A 217 15.69 -22.84 -0.44
CA GLN A 217 16.06 -23.80 -1.48
C GLN A 217 17.23 -24.73 -1.08
N ARG A 218 18.05 -24.41 -0.06
CA ARG A 218 19.25 -25.21 0.25
C ARG A 218 19.51 -25.44 1.75
N ARG A 219 19.35 -26.72 2.16
CA ARG A 219 19.92 -27.47 3.30
C ARG A 219 20.36 -26.68 4.56
N ASN A 220 19.44 -26.50 5.51
CA ASN A 220 19.51 -27.01 6.90
C ASN A 220 18.27 -26.51 7.66
N ARG A 221 17.28 -27.40 7.87
CA ARG A 221 16.00 -27.05 8.49
C ARG A 221 15.99 -27.54 9.93
N ARG A 222 15.79 -26.64 10.89
CA ARG A 222 15.30 -27.00 12.23
C ARG A 222 13.91 -26.38 12.39
N SER A 223 12.87 -27.20 12.29
CA SER A 223 11.50 -26.75 12.49
C SER A 223 11.17 -26.73 13.98
N SER A 224 10.79 -25.57 14.49
CA SER A 224 10.14 -25.45 15.79
C SER A 224 8.67 -25.18 15.51
N THR A 225 7.82 -26.21 15.55
CA THR A 225 6.36 -26.01 15.49
C THR A 225 5.93 -25.39 16.81
N VAL A 226 5.95 -24.07 16.89
CA VAL A 226 5.27 -23.36 17.99
C VAL A 226 3.80 -23.26 17.59
N GLN A 227 3.00 -24.22 18.05
CA GLN A 227 1.55 -24.03 18.08
C GLN A 227 1.28 -22.83 18.99
N ALA A 228 0.84 -21.72 18.40
CA ALA A 228 0.28 -20.62 19.16
C ALA A 228 -0.95 -21.15 19.90
N LYS A 229 -0.81 -21.39 21.21
CA LYS A 229 -1.95 -21.53 22.10
C LYS A 229 -2.76 -20.25 21.98
N THR A 230 -3.99 -20.40 21.52
CA THR A 230 -4.99 -19.34 21.49
C THR A 230 -5.58 -19.33 22.90
N ASP A 231 -5.28 -18.29 23.67
CA ASP A 231 -6.08 -17.90 24.84
C ASP A 231 -7.28 -17.07 24.37
#